data_AF-A0A7K3VZ43-F1
#
_entry.id   AF-A0A7K3VZ43-F1
#
_cell.length_a   1.000
_cell.length_b   1.000
_cell.length_c   1.000
_cell.angle_alpha   90.00
_cell.angle_beta   90.00
_cell.angle_gamma   90.00
#
_symmetry.space_group_name_H-M   'P 1'
#
loop_
_entity.id
_entity.type
_entity.pdbx_description
1 polymer ?
#
loop_
_entity_poly.entity_id
_entity_poly.type
_entity_poly.pdbx_seq_one_letter_code
_entity_poly.pdbx_strand_id
1 'polypeptide(L)' 'MSSSSERVTWETCPGCGRAAAVGWRDGMPVRTDCPGGCGLTAGEFVRAPGAVRPSSSVARWAAVARTWA' A
#
# COMPACT_ATOMS: atom_id res chain seq x y z
N MET A 1 -11.73 -25.68 -2.64
CA MET A 1 -10.37 -25.13 -2.73
C MET A 1 -10.44 -23.69 -2.27
N SER A 2 -10.16 -23.41 -1.00
CA SER A 2 -10.04 -22.03 -0.53
C SER A 2 -8.59 -21.62 -0.75
N SER A 3 -8.33 -20.90 -1.84
CA SER A 3 -7.05 -20.26 -2.06
C SER A 3 -6.94 -19.15 -1.02
N SER A 4 -6.17 -19.34 0.05
CA SER A 4 -5.87 -18.24 0.98
C SER A 4 -5.21 -17.15 0.14
N SER A 5 -5.93 -16.05 -0.05
CA SER A 5 -5.53 -15.01 -0.99
C SER A 5 -4.43 -14.19 -0.34
N GLU A 6 -3.20 -14.66 -0.46
CA GLU A 6 -2.01 -13.92 -0.09
C GLU A 6 -1.83 -12.78 -1.11
N ARG A 7 -1.85 -11.53 -0.63
CA ARG A 7 -1.67 -10.33 -1.45
C ARG A 7 -0.62 -9.44 -0.79
N VAL A 8 0.20 -8.77 -1.58
CA VAL A 8 1.05 -7.69 -1.09
C VAL A 8 0.60 -6.38 -1.73
N THR A 9 0.43 -5.34 -0.92
CA THR A 9 0.15 -3.97 -1.39
C THR A 9 1.24 -3.00 -0.92
N TRP A 10 1.29 -1.83 -1.53
CA TRP A 10 2.17 -0.74 -1.14
C TRP A 10 1.33 0.38 -0.54
N GLU A 11 1.39 0.53 0.78
CA GLU A 11 0.66 1.55 1.53
C GLU A 11 1.63 2.65 1.98
N THR A 12 1.09 3.83 2.32
CA THR A 12 1.91 4.90 2.89
C THR A 12 2.08 4.67 4.39
N CYS A 13 3.32 4.58 4.86
CA CYS A 13 3.65 4.50 6.28
C CYS A 13 3.18 5.76 7.03
N PRO A 14 2.33 5.64 8.07
CA PRO A 14 1.88 6.79 8.84
C PRO A 14 3.00 7.42 9.68
N GLY A 15 4.04 6.66 10.04
CA GLY A 15 5.18 7.15 10.83
C GLY A 15 6.17 8.02 10.06
N CYS A 16 6.53 7.62 8.83
CA CYS A 16 7.58 8.31 8.04
C CYS A 16 7.12 8.80 6.66
N GLY A 17 5.88 8.52 6.26
CA GLY A 17 5.32 8.94 4.97
C GLY A 17 5.91 8.23 3.74
N ARG A 18 6.75 7.20 3.92
CA ARG A 18 7.32 6.40 2.82
C ARG A 18 6.40 5.25 2.42
N ALA A 19 6.61 4.70 1.23
CA ALA A 19 5.95 3.46 0.82
C ALA A 19 6.41 2.29 1.71
N ALA A 20 5.46 1.56 2.28
CA ALA A 20 5.66 0.36 3.07
C ALA A 20 4.92 -0.81 2.41
N ALA A 21 5.57 -1.97 2.32
CA ALA A 21 4.93 -3.17 1.82
C ALA A 21 4.05 -3.77 2.91
N VAL A 22 2.80 -4.07 2.58
CA VAL A 22 1.85 -4.73 3.49
C VAL A 22 1.45 -6.06 2.89
N GLY A 23 1.80 -7.14 3.58
CA GLY A 23 1.35 -8.50 3.28
C GLY A 23 0.00 -8.76 3.92
N TRP A 24 -0.94 -9.24 3.13
CA TRP A 24 -2.31 -9.57 3.48
C TRP A 24 -2.51 -11.07 3.36
N ARG A 25 -3.25 -11.65 4.30
CA ARG A 25 -3.74 -13.02 4.24
C ARG A 25 -5.22 -13.01 4.63
N ASP A 26 -6.06 -13.51 3.74
CA ASP A 26 -7.52 -13.53 3.94
C ASP A 26 -8.11 -12.14 4.25
N GLY A 27 -7.55 -11.10 3.61
CA GLY A 27 -7.95 -9.70 3.81
C GLY A 27 -7.42 -9.04 5.08
N MET A 28 -6.68 -9.77 5.92
CA MET A 28 -6.05 -9.24 7.13
C MET A 28 -4.57 -8.97 6.89
N PRO A 29 -4.05 -7.80 7.27
CA PRO A 29 -2.62 -7.55 7.18
C PRO A 29 -1.90 -8.44 8.21
N VAL A 30 -0.89 -9.18 7.74
CA VAL A 30 -0.10 -10.12 8.54
C VAL A 30 1.35 -9.69 8.67
N ARG A 31 1.85 -8.87 7.73
CA ARG A 31 3.23 -8.39 7.72
C ARG A 31 3.31 -6.99 7.17
N THR A 32 4.13 -6.15 7.76
CA THR A 32 4.42 -4.80 7.30
C THR A 32 5.92 -4.61 7.22
N ASP A 33 6.41 -4.15 6.08
CA ASP A 33 7.82 -3.84 5.87
C ASP A 33 7.93 -2.36 5.49
N CYS A 34 8.45 -1.57 6.43
CA CYS A 34 8.74 -0.16 6.19
C CYS A 34 10.26 0.00 6.05
N PRO A 35 10.77 0.50 4.91
CA PRO A 35 12.21 0.72 4.73
C PRO A 35 12.77 1.80 5.65
N GLY A 36 11.91 2.60 6.28
CA GLY A 36 12.29 3.55 7.33
C GLY A 36 12.52 2.91 8.70
N GLY A 37 12.28 1.61 8.86
CA GLY A 37 12.38 0.92 10.15
C GLY A 37 11.30 1.35 11.16
N CYS A 38 10.21 1.97 10.68
CA CYS A 38 9.08 2.31 11.55
C CYS A 38 8.49 1.00 12.09
N GLY A 39 8.40 0.88 13.41
CA GLY A 39 7.78 -0.26 14.10
C GLY A 39 6.27 -0.25 13.95
N LEU A 40 5.80 -0.37 12.70
CA LEU A 40 4.40 -0.35 12.35
C LEU A 40 3.74 -1.66 12.76
N THR A 41 2.49 -1.56 13.20
CA THR A 41 1.69 -2.75 13.48
C THR A 41 0.73 -2.99 12.31
N ALA A 42 0.50 -4.25 11.95
CA ALA A 42 -0.45 -4.61 10.90
C ALA A 42 -1.85 -3.98 11.10
N GLY A 43 -2.28 -3.83 12.36
CA GLY A 43 -3.53 -3.16 12.75
C GLY A 43 -3.66 -1.71 12.25
N GLU A 44 -2.55 -1.00 12.04
CA GLU A 44 -2.57 0.38 11.52
C GLU A 44 -3.05 0.47 10.07
N PHE A 45 -2.95 -0.64 9.33
CA PHE A 45 -3.41 -0.74 7.94
C PHE A 45 -4.83 -1.32 7.80
N VAL A 46 -5.42 -1.84 8.88
CA VAL A 46 -6.79 -2.43 8.88
C VAL A 46 -7.87 -1.37 8.59
N ARG A 47 -7.58 -0.07 8.71
CA ARG A 47 -8.57 1.01 8.58
C ARG A 47 -8.43 1.99 7.40
N ALA A 48 -7.42 1.88 6.54
CA ALA A 48 -7.21 2.90 5.51
C ALA A 48 -6.96 2.34 4.11
N PRO A 49 -8.01 1.88 3.40
CA PRO A 49 -7.96 1.90 1.95
C PRO A 49 -8.06 3.37 1.50
N GLY A 50 -6.93 4.05 1.27
CA GLY A 50 -7.02 5.36 0.59
C GLY A 50 -5.92 6.38 0.75
N ALA A 51 -4.88 6.17 1.56
CA ALA A 51 -3.77 7.13 1.60
C ALA A 51 -2.70 6.81 0.55
N VAL A 52 -3.10 6.43 -0.67
CA VAL A 52 -2.19 6.42 -1.82
C VAL A 52 -2.03 7.87 -2.25
N ARG A 53 -1.00 8.55 -1.74
CA ARG A 53 -0.44 9.69 -2.48
C ARG A 53 0.25 9.07 -3.68
N PRO A 54 -0.27 9.24 -4.91
CA PRO A 54 0.38 8.70 -6.07
C PRO A 54 1.80 9.27 -6.12
N SER A 55 2.79 8.40 -6.28
CA SER A 55 4.13 8.84 -6.63
C SER A 55 4.03 9.75 -7.85
N SER A 56 4.84 10.80 -7.90
CA SER A 56 4.86 11.79 -9.00
C SER A 56 4.94 11.12 -10.37
N SER A 57 5.59 9.96 -10.46
CA SER A 57 5.66 9.12 -11.66
C SER A 57 4.31 8.53 -12.07
N VAL A 58 3.54 7.99 -11.12
CA VAL A 58 2.19 7.44 -11.38
C VAL A 58 1.22 8.56 -11.74
N ALA A 59 1.32 9.71 -11.08
CA ALA A 59 0.52 10.89 -11.42
C ALA A 59 0.81 11.38 -12.85
N ARG A 60 2.06 11.30 -13.30
CA ARG A 60 2.48 11.67 -14.66
C ARG A 60 1.90 10.72 -15.71
N TRP A 61 1.95 9.41 -15.48
CA TRP A 61 1.34 8.43 -16.40
C TRP A 61 -0.19 8.54 -16.43
N ALA A 62 -0.83 8.74 -15.28
CA ALA A 62 -2.27 9.00 -15.22
C ALA A 62 -2.64 10.27 -16.00
N ALA A 63 -1.79 11.30 -16.00
CA ALA A 63 -2.00 12.51 -16.80
C ALA A 63 -1.90 12.27 -18.30
N VAL A 64 -0.95 11.45 -18.74
CA VAL A 64 -0.82 11.09 -20.14
C VAL A 64 -2.03 10.28 -20.61
N ALA A 65 -2.55 9.34 -19.84
CA ALA A 65 -3.69 8.52 -20.27
C ALA A 65 -4.96 9.33 -20.59
N ARG A 66 -5.17 10.47 -19.91
CA ARG A 66 -6.37 11.32 -20.11
C ARG A 66 -6.31 12.20 -21.35
N THR A 67 -5.12 12.40 -21.94
CA THR A 67 -4.97 13.26 -23.12
C THR A 67 -5.18 12.52 -24.45
N TRP A 68 -5.54 11.23 -24.39
CA TRP A 68 -5.80 10.36 -25.55
C TRP A 68 -7.28 9.93 -25.62
N ALA A 69 -8.13 10.56 -24.80
CA ALA A 69 -9.58 10.37 -24.78
C ALA A 69 -10.28 11.41 -25.68
#